data_AF-A0A518CFT8-F1
#
_entry.id   AF-A0A518CFT8-F1
#
_cell.length_a   1.000
_cell.length_b   1.000
_cell.length_c   1.000
_cell.angle_alpha   90.00
_cell.angle_beta   90.00
_cell.angle_gamma   90.00
#
_symmetry.space_group_name_H-M   'P 1'
#
loop_
_entity.id
_entity.type
_entity.pdbx_description
1 polymer ?
#
loop_
_entity_poly.entity_id
_entity_poly.type
_entity_poly.pdbx_seq_one_letter_code
_entity_poly.pdbx_strand_id
1 'polypeptide(L)'
;MTDPTAHPDAKTEMDELLAAYLDNELDDTERSLVETRLAEDETFRSRLDDLDRAWDMLDALPKADLDDEKFVRTTVEMITVAASQEIQQYEQQRKRTAIIRQAGIALGIVALIGMGYMLTQWRLNRPDRILVDNLTVIENVDELERVDNIEFLEALRKEGLFTGETSDES
;
A
#
# COMPACT_ATOMS: atom_id res chain seq x y z
N MET A 1 26.14 33.44 0.89
CA MET A 1 25.54 33.35 2.23
C MET A 1 25.81 34.70 2.89
N THR A 2 24.91 35.66 2.66
CA THR A 2 25.00 37.00 3.23
C THR A 2 24.59 36.92 4.70
N ASP A 3 25.38 37.53 5.58
CA ASP A 3 25.11 37.59 7.02
C ASP A 3 23.94 38.54 7.27
N PRO A 4 22.78 38.07 7.78
CA PRO A 4 21.62 38.91 8.03
C PRO A 4 21.77 39.85 9.24
N THR A 5 22.93 39.85 9.91
CA THR A 5 23.22 40.73 11.07
C THR A 5 24.31 41.76 10.81
N ALA A 6 24.86 41.81 9.59
CA ALA A 6 25.77 42.88 9.21
C ALA A 6 25.00 44.20 9.09
N HIS A 7 25.40 45.24 9.83
CA HIS A 7 24.90 46.59 9.58
C HIS A 7 25.16 46.94 8.10
N PRO A 8 24.14 47.47 7.39
CA PRO A 8 24.32 47.86 6.00
C PRO A 8 25.47 48.86 5.92
N ASP A 9 26.33 48.70 4.92
CA ASP A 9 27.35 49.72 4.67
C ASP A 9 26.67 51.02 4.22
N ALA A 10 27.37 52.15 4.35
CA ALA A 10 26.82 53.47 4.02
C ALA A 10 26.34 53.58 2.55
N LYS A 11 26.84 52.70 1.67
CA LYS A 11 26.41 52.62 0.28
C LYS A 11 25.05 51.91 0.17
N THR A 12 24.86 50.82 0.89
CA THR A 12 23.61 50.06 0.95
C THR A 12 22.49 50.93 1.52
N GLU A 13 22.74 51.68 2.60
CA GLU A 13 21.76 52.62 3.15
C GLU A 13 21.38 53.72 2.14
N MET A 14 22.36 54.23 1.38
CA MET A 14 22.12 55.19 0.31
C MET A 14 21.28 54.59 -0.82
N ASP A 15 21.58 53.36 -1.24
CA ASP A 15 20.87 52.66 -2.30
C ASP A 15 19.42 52.37 -1.89
N GLU A 16 19.19 51.94 -0.65
CA GLU A 16 17.86 51.73 -0.08
C GLU A 16 17.05 53.04 -0.04
N LEU A 17 17.66 54.13 0.40
CA LEU A 17 17.00 55.45 0.45
C LEU A 17 16.63 55.96 -0.95
N LEU A 18 17.52 55.79 -1.94
CA LEU A 18 17.26 56.20 -3.33
C LEU A 18 16.23 55.29 -4.00
N ALA A 19 16.23 53.99 -3.71
CA ALA A 19 15.21 53.06 -4.19
C ALA A 19 13.83 53.42 -3.63
N ALA A 20 13.73 53.68 -2.32
CA ALA A 20 12.50 54.13 -1.69
C ALA A 20 12.00 55.48 -2.26
N TYR A 21 12.92 56.37 -2.67
CA TYR A 21 12.56 57.59 -3.39
C TYR A 21 11.94 57.29 -4.77
N LEU A 22 12.55 56.39 -5.56
CA LEU A 22 12.03 55.97 -6.88
C LEU A 22 10.66 55.30 -6.77
N ASP A 23 10.46 54.43 -5.77
CA ASP A 23 9.21 53.72 -5.51
C ASP A 23 8.15 54.59 -4.81
N ASN A 24 8.48 55.86 -4.52
CA ASN A 24 7.62 56.82 -3.83
C ASN A 24 7.17 56.36 -2.43
N GLU A 25 8.01 55.60 -1.73
CA GLU A 25 7.75 55.08 -0.38
C GLU A 25 8.21 56.01 0.75
N LEU A 26 8.92 57.10 0.43
CA LEU A 26 9.36 58.09 1.42
C LEU A 26 8.22 59.00 1.91
N ASP A 27 8.30 59.41 3.18
CA ASP A 27 7.44 60.46 3.72
C ASP A 27 7.84 61.85 3.20
N ASP A 28 7.01 62.87 3.44
CA ASP A 28 7.24 64.22 2.90
C ASP A 28 8.53 64.89 3.44
N THR A 29 8.94 64.54 4.66
CA THR A 29 10.15 65.09 5.30
C THR A 29 11.40 64.44 4.74
N GLU A 30 11.38 63.11 4.63
CA GLU A 30 12.44 62.30 4.02
C GLU A 30 12.63 62.65 2.55
N ARG A 31 11.52 62.79 1.79
CA ARG A 31 11.55 63.20 0.38
C ARG A 31 12.21 64.57 0.22
N SER A 32 11.83 65.55 1.04
CA SER A 32 12.43 66.89 1.02
C SER A 32 13.94 66.88 1.29
N LEU A 33 14.39 66.02 2.21
CA LEU A 33 15.80 65.85 2.54
C LEU A 33 16.58 65.22 1.37
N VAL A 34 16.02 64.17 0.76
CA VAL A 34 16.59 63.50 -0.42
C VAL A 34 16.70 64.47 -1.59
N GLU A 35 15.67 65.27 -1.87
CA GLU A 35 15.68 66.27 -2.95
C GLU A 35 16.74 67.35 -2.72
N THR A 36 16.88 67.84 -1.48
CA THR A 36 17.94 68.79 -1.12
C THR A 36 19.31 68.18 -1.39
N ARG A 37 19.52 66.92 -0.98
CA ARG A 37 20.79 66.22 -1.19
C ARG A 37 21.06 65.95 -2.66
N LEU A 38 20.05 65.62 -3.46
CA LEU A 38 20.18 65.48 -4.92
C LEU A 38 20.59 66.80 -5.57
N ALA A 39 20.14 67.94 -5.06
CA ALA A 39 20.55 69.25 -5.60
C ALA A 39 22.03 69.56 -5.32
N GLU A 40 22.56 69.13 -4.17
CA GLU A 40 23.90 69.49 -3.70
C GLU A 40 24.98 68.46 -4.04
N ASP A 41 24.63 67.17 -4.15
CA ASP A 41 25.58 66.05 -4.26
C ASP A 41 25.51 65.38 -5.65
N GLU A 42 26.59 65.54 -6.43
CA GLU A 42 26.72 64.90 -7.74
C GLU A 42 26.83 63.38 -7.67
N THR A 43 27.47 62.83 -6.63
CA THR A 43 27.62 61.38 -6.47
C THR A 43 26.27 60.72 -6.17
N PHE A 44 25.45 61.41 -5.37
CA PHE A 44 24.09 60.98 -5.03
C PHE A 44 23.17 61.01 -6.27
N ARG A 45 23.29 62.03 -7.13
CA ARG A 45 22.58 62.08 -8.43
C ARG A 45 23.02 60.98 -9.38
N SER A 46 24.32 60.76 -9.52
CA SER A 46 24.84 59.69 -10.38
C SER A 46 24.35 58.32 -9.92
N ARG A 47 24.21 58.12 -8.60
CA ARG A 47 23.70 56.86 -8.07
C ARG A 47 22.22 56.64 -8.37
N LEU A 48 21.41 57.70 -8.30
CA LEU A 48 20.00 57.66 -8.68
C LEU A 48 19.84 57.31 -10.17
N ASP A 49 20.63 57.90 -11.06
CA ASP A 49 20.63 57.60 -12.51
C ASP A 49 21.00 56.13 -12.80
N ASP A 50 21.99 55.59 -12.08
CA ASP A 50 22.37 54.18 -12.19
C ASP A 50 21.21 53.23 -11.79
N LEU A 51 20.49 53.57 -10.73
CA LEU A 51 19.35 52.78 -10.23
C LEU A 51 18.16 52.86 -11.20
N ASP A 52 17.82 54.05 -11.68
CA ASP A 52 16.76 54.28 -12.66
C ASP A 52 17.02 53.48 -13.95
N ARG A 53 18.26 53.52 -14.45
CA ARG A 53 18.66 52.73 -15.63
C ARG A 53 18.57 51.22 -15.40
N ALA A 54 18.85 50.75 -14.20
CA ALA A 54 18.69 49.33 -13.88
C ALA A 54 17.21 48.91 -13.94
N TRP A 55 16.30 49.78 -13.50
CA TRP A 55 14.86 49.58 -13.65
C TRP A 55 14.41 49.58 -15.12
N ASP A 56 14.87 50.53 -15.92
CA ASP A 56 14.62 50.55 -17.36
C ASP A 56 15.05 49.24 -18.06
N MET A 57 16.20 48.69 -17.64
CA MET A 57 16.69 47.41 -18.15
C MET A 57 15.80 46.23 -17.75
N LEU A 58 15.21 46.26 -16.55
CA LEU A 58 14.23 45.25 -16.12
C LEU A 58 12.94 45.33 -16.92
N ASP A 59 12.48 46.55 -17.23
CA ASP A 59 11.30 46.77 -18.06
C ASP A 59 11.52 46.36 -19.52
N ALA A 60 12.76 46.43 -20.00
CA ALA A 60 13.15 45.91 -21.31
C ALA A 60 13.21 44.38 -21.38
N LEU A 61 13.05 43.65 -20.27
CA LEU A 61 13.06 42.20 -20.29
C LEU A 61 11.88 41.67 -21.12
N PRO A 62 12.11 40.64 -21.96
CA PRO A 62 11.05 40.03 -22.74
C PRO A 62 10.01 39.45 -21.79
N LYS A 63 8.79 40.00 -21.87
CA LYS A 63 7.64 39.42 -21.16
C LYS A 63 7.32 38.09 -21.84
N ALA A 64 7.25 37.03 -21.05
CA ALA A 64 6.78 35.75 -21.55
C ALA A 64 5.33 35.93 -22.01
N ASP A 65 5.08 35.66 -23.29
CA ASP A 65 3.74 35.68 -23.84
C ASP A 65 2.99 34.45 -23.33
N LEU A 66 2.19 34.64 -22.29
CA LEU A 66 1.44 33.57 -21.62
C LEU A 66 0.14 33.21 -22.37
N ASP A 67 -0.12 33.85 -23.51
CA ASP A 67 -1.24 33.52 -24.39
C ASP A 67 -1.07 32.16 -25.09
N ASP A 68 0.05 31.47 -24.89
CA ASP A 68 0.25 30.11 -25.37
C ASP A 68 -0.55 29.10 -24.52
N GLU A 69 -1.73 28.74 -25.03
CA GLU A 69 -2.62 27.66 -24.53
C GLU A 69 -1.84 26.37 -24.16
N LYS A 70 -0.67 26.13 -24.76
CA LYS A 70 0.23 25.02 -24.41
C LYS A 70 0.75 25.07 -22.97
N PHE A 71 1.01 26.24 -22.41
CA PHE A 71 1.52 26.36 -21.04
C PHE A 71 0.46 25.89 -20.03
N VAL A 72 -0.77 26.41 -20.15
CA VAL A 72 -1.91 26.02 -19.31
C VAL A 72 -2.23 24.53 -19.49
N ARG A 73 -2.24 24.04 -20.74
CA ARG A 73 -2.47 22.62 -21.05
C ARG A 73 -1.46 21.71 -20.37
N THR A 74 -0.17 22.05 -20.38
CA THR A 74 0.87 21.21 -19.78
C THR A 74 0.70 21.09 -18.26
N THR A 75 0.34 22.18 -17.57
CA THR A 75 0.07 22.16 -16.13
C THR A 75 -1.17 21.33 -15.80
N VAL A 76 -2.26 21.50 -16.57
CA VAL A 76 -3.48 20.71 -16.38
C VAL A 76 -3.20 19.22 -16.65
N GLU A 77 -2.49 18.89 -17.72
CA GLU A 77 -2.09 17.52 -18.04
C GLU A 77 -1.29 16.88 -16.91
N MET A 78 -0.31 17.59 -16.33
CA MET A 78 0.49 17.10 -15.20
C MET A 78 -0.38 16.74 -13.99
N ILE A 79 -1.38 17.58 -13.67
CA ILE A 79 -2.31 17.33 -12.56
C ILE A 79 -3.18 16.09 -12.85
N THR A 80 -3.67 15.94 -14.08
CA THR A 80 -4.48 14.77 -14.45
C THR A 80 -3.69 13.46 -14.38
N VAL A 81 -2.42 13.47 -14.78
CA VAL A 81 -1.55 12.29 -14.71
C VAL A 81 -1.31 11.89 -13.26
N ALA A 82 -1.00 12.84 -12.38
CA ALA A 82 -0.79 12.56 -10.95
C ALA A 82 -2.04 11.94 -10.30
N ALA A 83 -3.23 12.51 -10.55
CA ALA A 83 -4.49 11.99 -10.04
C ALA A 83 -4.78 10.55 -10.53
N SER A 84 -4.48 10.27 -11.81
CA SER A 84 -4.68 8.93 -12.38
C SER A 84 -3.74 7.87 -11.78
N GLN A 85 -2.50 8.25 -11.44
CA GLN A 85 -1.54 7.34 -10.81
C GLN A 85 -1.95 6.97 -9.39
N GLU A 86 -2.46 7.92 -8.60
CA GLU A 86 -2.96 7.63 -7.25
C GLU A 86 -4.12 6.63 -7.28
N ILE A 87 -5.12 6.85 -8.15
CA ILE A 87 -6.27 5.95 -8.29
C ILE A 87 -5.82 4.53 -8.68
N GLN A 88 -4.89 4.39 -9.62
CA GLN A 88 -4.37 3.09 -10.03
C GLN A 88 -3.64 2.36 -8.90
N GLN A 89 -2.86 3.08 -8.09
CA GLN A 89 -2.16 2.50 -6.93
C GLN A 89 -3.16 2.00 -5.87
N TYR A 90 -4.20 2.77 -5.56
CA TYR A 90 -5.26 2.37 -4.64
C TYR A 90 -6.03 1.13 -5.13
N GLU A 91 -6.37 1.08 -6.43
CA GLU A 91 -7.05 -0.09 -6.99
C GLU A 91 -6.21 -1.37 -6.94
N GLN A 92 -4.90 -1.27 -7.25
CA GLN A 92 -4.00 -2.42 -7.23
C GLN A 92 -3.83 -2.97 -5.81
N GLN A 93 -3.69 -2.10 -4.81
CA GLN A 93 -3.61 -2.52 -3.40
C GLN A 93 -4.91 -3.18 -2.93
N ARG A 94 -6.07 -2.64 -3.31
CA ARG A 94 -7.38 -3.22 -2.99
C ARG A 94 -7.60 -4.58 -3.64
N LYS A 95 -7.21 -4.75 -4.91
CA LYS A 95 -7.31 -6.05 -5.62
C LYS A 95 -6.40 -7.11 -4.98
N ARG A 96 -5.15 -6.76 -4.64
CA ARG A 96 -4.21 -7.69 -3.99
C ARG A 96 -4.69 -8.15 -2.62
N THR A 97 -5.14 -7.23 -1.78
CA THR A 97 -5.66 -7.56 -0.45
C THR A 97 -6.95 -8.38 -0.51
N ALA A 98 -7.83 -8.09 -1.48
CA ALA A 98 -9.03 -8.89 -1.71
C ALA A 98 -8.71 -10.34 -2.15
N ILE A 99 -7.76 -10.52 -3.07
CA ILE A 99 -7.34 -11.85 -3.55
C ILE A 99 -6.67 -12.64 -2.41
N ILE A 100 -5.78 -12.02 -1.63
CA ILE A 100 -5.13 -12.68 -0.48
C ILE A 100 -6.17 -13.10 0.55
N ARG A 101 -7.15 -12.24 0.85
CA ARG A 101 -8.24 -12.58 1.78
C ARG A 101 -9.10 -13.73 1.24
N GLN A 102 -9.48 -13.71 -0.05
CA GLN A 102 -10.26 -14.78 -0.66
C GLN A 102 -9.49 -16.10 -0.70
N ALA A 103 -8.19 -16.06 -1.03
CA ALA A 103 -7.31 -17.23 -0.99
C ALA A 103 -7.20 -17.78 0.45
N GLY A 104 -7.08 -16.91 1.46
CA GLY A 104 -7.07 -17.32 2.87
C GLY A 104 -8.36 -18.01 3.32
N ILE A 105 -9.53 -17.50 2.89
CA ILE A 105 -10.83 -18.14 3.17
C ILE A 105 -10.92 -19.52 2.49
N ALA A 106 -10.55 -19.61 1.21
CA ALA A 106 -10.59 -20.88 0.48
C ALA A 106 -9.66 -21.93 1.12
N LEU A 107 -8.44 -21.53 1.50
CA LEU A 107 -7.48 -22.40 2.17
C LEU A 107 -7.99 -22.85 3.54
N GLY A 108 -8.66 -21.96 4.30
CA GLY A 108 -9.34 -22.31 5.55
C GLY A 108 -10.43 -23.36 5.37
N ILE A 109 -11.26 -23.26 4.32
CA ILE A 109 -12.29 -24.26 4.01
C ILE A 109 -11.66 -25.62 3.70
N VAL A 110 -10.62 -25.65 2.86
CA VAL A 110 -9.89 -26.89 2.52
C VAL A 110 -9.26 -27.51 3.77
N ALA A 111 -8.68 -26.70 4.66
CA ALA A 111 -8.12 -27.19 5.93
C ALA A 111 -9.20 -27.81 6.84
N LEU A 112 -10.38 -27.20 6.93
CA LEU A 112 -11.49 -27.75 7.71
C LEU A 112 -12.00 -29.08 7.15
N ILE A 113 -12.12 -29.20 5.82
CA ILE A 113 -12.50 -30.46 5.16
C ILE A 113 -11.44 -31.54 5.41
N GLY A 114 -10.17 -31.22 5.25
CA GLY A 114 -9.07 -32.14 5.50
C GLY A 114 -9.01 -32.61 6.95
N MET A 115 -9.21 -31.69 7.90
CA MET A 115 -9.24 -32.01 9.33
C MET A 115 -10.45 -32.89 9.69
N GLY A 116 -11.62 -32.63 9.10
CA GLY A 116 -12.80 -33.47 9.26
C GLY A 116 -12.62 -34.88 8.70
N TYR A 117 -12.03 -35.00 7.51
CA TYR A 117 -11.69 -36.30 6.91
C TYR A 117 -10.70 -37.08 7.79
N MET A 118 -9.66 -36.41 8.29
CA MET A 118 -8.64 -37.02 9.14
C MET A 118 -9.22 -37.50 10.48
N LEU A 119 -10.09 -36.71 11.13
CA LEU A 119 -10.81 -37.14 12.33
C LEU A 119 -11.71 -38.35 12.06
N THR A 120 -12.41 -38.34 10.93
CA THR A 120 -13.36 -39.38 10.54
C THR A 120 -12.62 -40.70 10.28
N GLN A 121 -11.54 -40.66 9.51
CA GLN A 121 -10.66 -41.80 9.27
C GLN A 121 -10.10 -42.35 10.59
N TRP A 122 -9.63 -41.48 11.50
CA TRP A 122 -9.09 -41.94 12.79
C TRP A 122 -10.13 -42.62 13.69
N ARG A 123 -11.39 -42.18 13.62
CA ARG A 123 -12.50 -42.75 14.40
C ARG A 123 -13.06 -44.04 13.78
N LEU A 124 -13.18 -44.10 12.45
CA LEU A 124 -13.77 -45.23 11.71
C LEU A 124 -12.81 -46.42 11.55
N ASN A 125 -11.50 -46.19 11.51
CA ASN A 125 -10.53 -47.28 11.39
C ASN A 125 -10.50 -48.23 12.62
N ARG A 126 -11.19 -47.89 13.72
CA ARG A 126 -11.35 -48.75 14.90
C ARG A 126 -12.60 -49.66 14.86
N PRO A 127 -13.82 -49.16 14.60
CA PRO A 127 -15.03 -50.00 14.52
C PRO A 127 -15.16 -50.77 13.20
N ASP A 128 -14.72 -50.21 12.07
CA ASP A 128 -14.95 -50.83 10.76
C ASP A 128 -14.14 -52.10 10.58
N ARG A 129 -12.93 -52.14 11.18
CA ARG A 129 -12.14 -53.38 11.25
C ARG A 129 -12.91 -54.49 11.97
N ILE A 130 -13.60 -54.19 13.06
CA ILE A 130 -14.35 -55.21 13.81
C ILE A 130 -15.52 -55.74 12.97
N LEU A 131 -16.19 -54.90 12.19
CA LEU A 131 -17.30 -55.29 11.33
C LEU A 131 -16.85 -56.13 10.13
N VAL A 132 -15.69 -55.82 9.55
CA VAL A 132 -15.11 -56.59 8.44
C VAL A 132 -14.54 -57.92 8.95
N ASP A 133 -13.86 -57.94 10.09
CA ASP A 133 -13.28 -59.15 10.68
C ASP A 133 -14.35 -60.12 11.17
N ASN A 134 -15.49 -59.60 11.65
CA ASN A 134 -16.63 -60.40 12.10
C ASN A 134 -17.75 -60.50 11.04
N LEU A 135 -17.46 -60.16 9.77
CA LEU A 135 -18.48 -60.15 8.70
C LEU A 135 -19.14 -61.53 8.56
N THR A 136 -18.34 -62.60 8.58
CA THR A 136 -18.83 -63.99 8.48
C THR A 136 -19.75 -64.37 9.65
N VAL A 137 -19.50 -63.82 10.84
CA VAL A 137 -20.33 -64.06 12.03
C VAL A 137 -21.64 -63.29 11.92
N ILE A 138 -21.59 -62.06 11.41
CA ILE A 138 -22.75 -61.16 11.25
C ILE A 138 -23.68 -61.65 10.12
N GLU A 139 -23.11 -62.17 9.03
CA GLU A 139 -23.90 -62.69 7.89
C GLU A 139 -24.67 -63.96 8.26
N ASN A 140 -24.08 -64.81 9.11
CA ASN A 140 -24.66 -66.10 9.49
C ASN A 140 -25.28 -66.10 10.89
N VAL A 141 -25.69 -64.93 11.43
CA VAL A 141 -26.28 -64.83 12.78
C VAL A 141 -27.48 -65.76 12.95
N ASP A 142 -28.39 -65.82 11.97
CA ASP A 142 -29.58 -66.66 12.02
C ASP A 142 -29.26 -68.17 12.04
N GLU A 143 -28.12 -68.57 11.46
CA GLU A 143 -27.67 -69.96 11.46
C GLU A 143 -26.94 -70.30 12.76
N LEU A 144 -26.15 -69.36 13.28
CA LEU A 144 -25.49 -69.48 14.57
C LEU A 144 -26.50 -69.50 15.74
N GLU A 145 -27.60 -68.75 15.65
CA GLU A 145 -28.66 -68.74 16.66
C GLU A 145 -29.48 -70.04 16.71
N ARG A 146 -29.53 -70.80 15.61
CA ARG A 146 -30.15 -72.15 15.59
C ARG A 146 -29.32 -73.20 16.31
N VAL A 147 -28.06 -72.92 16.60
CA VAL A 147 -27.21 -73.84 17.33
C VAL A 147 -27.38 -73.57 18.83
N ASP A 148 -28.17 -74.43 19.48
CA ASP A 148 -28.64 -74.25 20.86
C ASP A 148 -27.51 -74.14 21.91
N ASN A 149 -26.35 -74.75 21.69
CA ASN A 149 -25.23 -74.66 22.63
C ASN A 149 -23.83 -74.78 22.00
N ILE A 150 -22.84 -74.18 22.68
CA ILE A 150 -21.43 -74.20 22.27
C ILE A 150 -20.81 -75.60 22.40
N GLU A 151 -21.31 -76.40 23.35
CA GLU A 151 -20.83 -77.77 23.60
C GLU A 151 -21.09 -78.70 22.40
N PHE A 152 -22.17 -78.49 21.64
CA PHE A 152 -22.46 -79.21 20.40
C PHE A 152 -21.48 -78.87 19.28
N LEU A 153 -21.14 -77.59 19.10
CA LEU A 153 -20.13 -77.16 18.13
C LEU A 153 -18.74 -77.71 18.47
N GLU A 154 -18.40 -77.76 19.76
CA GLU A 154 -17.15 -78.33 20.22
C GLU A 154 -17.08 -79.85 20.01
N ALA A 155 -18.20 -80.56 20.17
CA ALA A 155 -18.30 -81.99 19.84
C ALA A 155 -18.14 -82.25 18.34
N LEU A 156 -18.79 -81.44 17.48
CA LEU A 156 -18.65 -81.53 16.01
C LEU A 156 -17.22 -81.25 15.53
N ARG A 157 -16.53 -80.31 16.18
CA ARG A 157 -15.10 -80.04 15.92
C ARG A 157 -14.22 -81.22 16.34
N LYS A 158 -14.52 -81.83 17.49
CA LYS A 158 -13.79 -83.01 17.99
C LYS A 158 -13.97 -84.23 17.08
N GLU A 159 -15.10 -84.34 16.39
CA GLU A 159 -15.34 -85.35 15.35
C GLU A 159 -14.76 -84.98 13.96
N GLY A 160 -14.13 -83.81 13.82
CA GLY A 160 -13.42 -83.43 12.59
C GLY A 160 -14.31 -83.04 11.42
N LEU A 161 -15.58 -82.70 11.67
CA LEU A 161 -16.59 -82.43 10.64
C LEU A 161 -16.51 -81.01 10.05
N PHE A 162 -15.70 -80.11 10.64
CA PHE A 162 -15.37 -78.82 10.02
C PHE A 162 -14.19 -78.98 9.07
N THR A 163 -14.48 -79.17 7.79
CA THR A 163 -13.47 -79.19 6.71
C THR A 163 -13.50 -77.85 5.98
N GLY A 164 -12.99 -76.82 6.65
CA GLY A 164 -12.65 -75.56 5.99
C GLY A 164 -11.18 -75.60 5.59
N GLU A 165 -10.86 -75.32 4.33
CA GLU A 165 -9.50 -75.01 3.91
C GLU A 165 -8.99 -73.83 4.75
N THR A 166 -8.18 -74.12 5.76
CA THR A 166 -7.32 -73.12 6.37
C THR A 166 -6.22 -72.82 5.36
N SER A 167 -6.47 -71.87 4.46
CA SER A 167 -5.40 -71.17 3.77
C SER A 167 -4.61 -70.37 4.80
N ASP A 168 -3.68 -71.05 5.46
CA ASP A 168 -2.48 -70.44 6.01
C ASP A 168 -1.70 -69.88 4.82
N GLU A 169 -1.76 -68.56 4.62
CA GLU A 169 -0.72 -67.86 3.87
C GLU A 169 -0.15 -66.74 4.72
N SER A 170 1.17 -66.81 4.85
CA SER A 170 2.06 -65.97 5.64
C SER A 170 2.32 -64.60 5.01
#